data_AF-A0AAE1TKF6-F1
#
_entry.id   AF-A0AAE1TKF6-F1
#
_cell.length_a   1.000
_cell.length_b   1.000
_cell.length_c   1.000
_cell.angle_alpha   90.00
_cell.angle_beta   90.00
_cell.angle_gamma   90.00
#
_symmetry.space_group_name_H-M   'P 1'
#
loop_
_entity.id
_entity.type
_entity.pdbx_description
1 polymer ?
#
loop_
_entity_poly.entity_id
_entity_poly.type
_entity_poly.pdbx_seq_one_letter_code
_entity_poly.pdbx_strand_id
1 'polypeptide(L)'
;MEVVVVLMSGSTSTPPGYTSTTSPGYTTTPPGYTTTPPTYSSTTPPTYTTTPPTYTTTPPTYTTSPPTYTTSPPTYTTTPPTYTTTPPTYTTTPPTYTTTPPTYTTTPPTYTTSPPGYTTTTAGYESTPSLACRSGFTLVGGRCVLLEPFTQTTWQESRYLCETLGGDLVVLDSMDFYADLLTHIKDSGLDTHSYWVGGSVSDWTWLWVDGSDIRMATPLWAQSGNYSQEPDDFGDCAFLDDNRFFYMNEDDCNNNRQCICQVATSKFDSPEPASLFINTDPAIDIPMMERPENINTGDKETSVAIPTLTCSGSFVPVGGKCILVEPFTLTTWDESRYLCETFGGDLVVLDSMDFYADLLDYIEDRGLDTHDYWVGASDAGFEGTWRWVDGTYVRMGTPLWALHYSGSGYYHQEPYYDTSSEDCGLLRQSSFYYLVDWDCFSSYPCICEAPGV
;
A
#
# COMPACT_ATOMS: atom_id res chain seq x y z
N MET A 1 -35.15 44.35 -45.52
CA MET A 1 -35.23 45.78 -45.14
C MET A 1 -33.95 46.11 -44.40
N GLU A 2 -33.35 47.25 -44.71
CA GLU A 2 -32.00 47.61 -44.28
C GLU A 2 -31.94 48.35 -42.94
N VAL A 3 -30.71 48.45 -42.44
CA VAL A 3 -30.25 49.23 -41.28
C VAL A 3 -30.42 50.74 -41.51
N VAL A 4 -30.80 51.47 -40.46
CA VAL A 4 -30.43 52.89 -40.30
C VAL A 4 -29.98 53.14 -38.85
N VAL A 5 -28.80 53.75 -38.70
CA VAL A 5 -28.22 54.25 -37.44
C VAL A 5 -28.64 55.71 -37.24
N VAL A 6 -28.85 56.19 -36.00
CA VAL A 6 -28.49 57.57 -35.56
C VAL A 6 -28.68 57.81 -34.04
N LEU A 7 -27.55 58.18 -33.40
CA LEU A 7 -27.28 59.14 -32.31
C LEU A 7 -28.19 59.30 -31.07
N MET A 8 -27.52 59.38 -29.91
CA MET A 8 -28.07 59.87 -28.63
C MET A 8 -27.87 61.39 -28.44
N SER A 9 -28.85 62.08 -27.86
CA SER A 9 -28.72 63.20 -26.90
C SER A 9 -30.09 63.80 -26.55
N GLY A 10 -30.28 64.36 -25.34
CA GLY A 10 -31.44 65.24 -25.06
C GLY A 10 -32.22 65.07 -23.75
N SER A 11 -31.59 65.35 -22.61
CA SER A 11 -32.12 66.20 -21.51
C SER A 11 -33.50 65.98 -20.84
N THR A 12 -33.43 65.85 -19.50
CA THR A 12 -34.27 66.51 -18.46
C THR A 12 -35.74 66.14 -18.23
N SER A 13 -36.02 65.70 -16.99
CA SER A 13 -37.06 66.32 -16.15
C SER A 13 -36.72 66.20 -14.64
N THR A 14 -36.94 67.29 -13.89
CA THR A 14 -37.00 67.33 -12.42
C THR A 14 -38.46 67.58 -11.99
N PRO A 15 -38.87 67.32 -10.73
CA PRO A 15 -39.03 68.43 -9.78
C PRO A 15 -38.70 67.97 -8.31
N PRO A 16 -39.17 68.57 -7.17
CA PRO A 16 -38.19 69.20 -6.27
C PRO A 16 -38.23 68.80 -4.77
N GLY A 17 -37.04 68.81 -4.15
CA GLY A 17 -36.70 69.38 -2.83
C GLY A 17 -37.55 69.12 -1.57
N TYR A 18 -36.90 68.56 -0.54
CA TYR A 18 -37.16 68.86 0.87
C TYR A 18 -35.84 68.98 1.66
N THR A 19 -35.83 69.84 2.69
CA THR A 19 -34.69 70.13 3.56
C THR A 19 -34.79 69.39 4.91
N SER A 20 -33.65 69.14 5.55
CA SER A 20 -33.59 68.56 6.90
C SER A 20 -32.53 69.25 7.77
N THR A 21 -32.95 69.77 8.93
CA THR A 21 -32.13 70.48 9.92
C THR A 21 -31.93 69.67 11.21
N THR A 22 -31.11 70.20 12.12
CA THR A 22 -30.35 69.49 13.18
C THR A 22 -30.98 69.47 14.58
N SER A 23 -30.53 68.54 15.43
CA SER A 23 -30.52 68.66 16.90
C SER A 23 -29.56 67.63 17.57
N PRO A 24 -29.15 67.82 18.85
CA PRO A 24 -27.72 67.69 19.20
C PRO A 24 -27.34 66.59 20.21
N GLY A 25 -26.04 66.28 20.27
CA GLY A 25 -25.40 65.52 21.34
C GLY A 25 -24.56 66.40 22.27
N TYR A 26 -24.59 66.12 23.58
CA TYR A 26 -23.90 66.90 24.61
C TYR A 26 -22.45 66.43 24.86
N THR A 27 -21.60 67.36 25.30
CA THR A 27 -20.17 67.19 25.65
C THR A 27 -19.92 67.35 27.14
N THR A 28 -18.88 66.66 27.66
CA THR A 28 -18.27 66.94 28.98
C THR A 28 -16.74 66.80 28.94
N THR A 29 -16.04 67.92 29.12
CA THR A 29 -14.61 68.07 29.49
C THR A 29 -14.49 68.33 31.01
N PRO A 30 -13.33 68.31 31.72
CA PRO A 30 -12.04 68.97 31.38
C PRO A 30 -10.78 68.25 31.99
N PRO A 31 -9.63 68.91 32.29
CA PRO A 31 -8.95 70.07 31.68
C PRO A 31 -7.54 69.71 31.13
N GLY A 32 -6.93 70.62 30.37
CA GLY A 32 -5.51 70.54 29.98
C GLY A 32 -4.60 71.45 30.82
N TYR A 33 -3.30 71.16 30.83
CA TYR A 33 -2.26 72.07 31.35
C TYR A 33 -1.08 72.16 30.38
N THR A 34 -0.59 73.39 30.18
CA THR A 34 0.51 73.75 29.29
C THR A 34 1.67 74.27 30.13
N THR A 35 2.89 73.75 29.95
CA THR A 35 4.12 74.39 30.49
C THR A 35 5.31 74.24 29.56
N THR A 36 5.99 75.37 29.33
CA THR A 36 7.22 75.55 28.55
C THR A 36 8.46 74.91 29.18
N PRO A 37 9.54 74.65 28.42
CA PRO A 37 10.74 73.97 28.92
C PRO A 37 11.72 74.93 29.61
N PRO A 38 12.38 74.54 30.72
CA PRO A 38 13.50 75.27 31.30
C PRO A 38 14.85 74.81 30.74
N THR A 39 15.67 75.76 30.31
CA THR A 39 17.12 75.55 30.04
C THR A 39 17.92 75.59 31.35
N TYR A 40 18.80 74.61 31.58
CA TYR A 40 19.91 74.74 32.53
C TYR A 40 21.19 74.05 32.04
N SER A 41 22.33 74.50 32.57
CA SER A 41 23.63 74.45 31.90
C SER A 41 24.48 73.20 32.15
N SER A 42 25.20 72.80 31.11
CA SER A 42 26.56 72.23 31.09
C SER A 42 27.28 72.05 32.44
N THR A 43 27.49 70.78 32.84
CA THR A 43 28.76 70.29 33.41
C THR A 43 29.02 68.86 32.91
N THR A 44 30.30 68.50 32.67
CA THR A 44 30.72 67.25 32.00
C THR A 44 31.21 66.17 32.98
N PRO A 45 30.84 64.89 32.74
CA PRO A 45 31.58 63.71 33.18
C PRO A 45 32.04 62.81 31.99
N PRO A 46 32.94 61.82 32.21
CA PRO A 46 33.81 61.29 31.14
C PRO A 46 33.24 60.10 30.33
N THR A 47 33.82 59.90 29.15
CA THR A 47 33.57 58.78 28.24
C THR A 47 34.29 57.49 28.65
N TYR A 48 33.56 56.36 28.61
CA TYR A 48 34.14 55.01 28.56
C TYR A 48 33.42 54.19 27.49
N THR A 49 34.18 53.42 26.70
CA THR A 49 33.66 52.61 25.60
C THR A 49 33.71 51.13 25.99
N THR A 50 32.57 50.43 25.99
CA THR A 50 32.53 48.97 26.13
C THR A 50 31.47 48.39 25.18
N THR A 51 31.86 47.38 24.41
CA THR A 51 31.00 46.64 23.47
C THR A 51 30.20 45.54 24.18
N PRO A 52 28.96 45.23 23.76
CA PRO A 52 28.17 44.14 24.34
C PRO A 52 28.75 42.76 23.95
N PRO A 53 28.63 41.74 24.82
CA PRO A 53 29.08 40.38 24.53
C PRO A 53 28.11 39.62 23.61
N THR A 54 28.67 38.84 22.69
CA THR A 54 27.94 37.85 21.90
C THR A 54 27.99 36.49 22.60
N TYR A 55 26.84 35.84 22.80
CA TYR A 55 26.76 34.47 23.33
C TYR A 55 26.39 33.50 22.21
N THR A 56 27.17 32.43 22.09
CA THR A 56 26.91 31.31 21.16
C THR A 56 26.65 30.05 21.99
N THR A 57 25.46 29.46 21.86
CA THR A 57 25.08 28.22 22.55
C THR A 57 25.25 27.02 21.63
N THR A 58 26.17 26.11 21.98
CA THR A 58 26.31 24.80 21.33
C THR A 58 25.30 23.79 21.90
N PRO A 59 24.66 22.96 21.06
CA PRO A 59 23.78 21.89 21.53
C PRO A 59 24.58 20.75 22.21
N PRO A 60 23.99 20.00 23.17
CA PRO A 60 24.64 18.88 23.81
C PRO A 60 24.69 17.64 22.90
N THR A 61 25.85 16.98 22.85
CA THR A 61 26.01 15.67 22.20
C THR A 61 25.76 14.56 23.23
N TYR A 62 24.74 13.72 23.01
CA TYR A 62 24.58 12.48 23.77
C TYR A 62 25.32 11.34 23.08
N THR A 63 26.03 10.52 23.85
CA THR A 63 26.68 9.29 23.36
C THR A 63 26.05 8.10 24.08
N THR A 64 25.19 7.36 23.40
CA THR A 64 24.65 6.09 23.89
C THR A 64 25.54 4.94 23.41
N SER A 65 25.96 4.08 24.34
CA SER A 65 26.69 2.85 24.04
C SER A 65 25.72 1.65 24.12
N PRO A 66 25.81 0.66 23.22
CA PRO A 66 24.89 -0.48 23.23
C PRO A 66 25.13 -1.41 24.44
N PRO A 67 24.08 -2.03 25.00
CA PRO A 67 24.21 -2.96 26.11
C PRO A 67 24.84 -4.29 25.65
N THR A 68 25.84 -4.77 26.39
CA THR A 68 26.47 -6.08 26.15
C THR A 68 26.01 -7.09 27.20
N TYR A 69 25.30 -8.13 26.77
CA TYR A 69 24.91 -9.23 27.63
C TYR A 69 26.13 -10.05 28.07
N THR A 70 26.24 -10.30 29.37
CA THR A 70 27.36 -11.05 29.98
C THR A 70 26.90 -12.44 30.41
N THR A 71 27.48 -13.48 29.82
CA THR A 71 27.45 -14.85 30.34
C THR A 71 28.89 -15.30 30.61
N SER A 72 29.17 -15.74 31.84
CA SER A 72 30.54 -15.98 32.31
C SER A 72 30.94 -17.46 32.30
N PRO A 73 32.05 -17.82 31.63
CA PRO A 73 32.87 -18.99 31.96
C PRO A 73 34.10 -18.58 32.82
N PRO A 74 34.76 -19.53 33.51
CA PRO A 74 35.69 -19.21 34.60
C PRO A 74 37.05 -18.66 34.15
N THR A 75 37.61 -17.79 34.99
CA THR A 75 38.89 -17.10 34.82
C THR A 75 40.11 -18.01 35.05
N TYR A 76 41.13 -17.86 34.21
CA TYR A 76 42.51 -18.22 34.55
C TYR A 76 43.39 -16.98 34.56
N THR A 77 44.23 -16.86 35.59
CA THR A 77 44.95 -15.62 35.93
C THR A 77 46.42 -15.69 35.53
N THR A 78 46.88 -14.77 34.67
CA THR A 78 48.31 -14.47 34.50
C THR A 78 48.54 -12.98 34.24
N THR A 79 49.21 -12.29 35.15
CA THR A 79 49.58 -10.86 35.06
C THR A 79 50.96 -10.65 34.42
N PRO A 80 51.10 -9.80 33.39
CA PRO A 80 52.37 -9.18 32.99
C PRO A 80 52.51 -7.73 33.50
N PRO A 81 53.74 -7.19 33.63
CA PRO A 81 54.00 -5.96 34.38
C PRO A 81 53.79 -4.66 33.59
N THR A 82 53.46 -3.60 34.32
CA THR A 82 53.37 -2.21 33.85
C THR A 82 54.75 -1.61 33.58
N TYR A 83 54.89 -0.88 32.46
CA TYR A 83 56.01 0.03 32.22
C TYR A 83 55.49 1.44 31.95
N THR A 84 56.07 2.42 32.64
CA THR A 84 55.70 3.83 32.54
C THR A 84 56.77 4.59 31.75
N THR A 85 56.39 5.23 30.64
CA THR A 85 57.27 6.16 29.90
C THR A 85 56.52 7.43 29.52
N THR A 86 57.10 8.58 29.87
CA THR A 86 56.56 9.92 29.61
C THR A 86 56.79 10.36 28.16
N PRO A 87 55.83 11.01 27.48
CA PRO A 87 56.00 11.48 26.11
C PRO A 87 56.72 12.84 26.03
N PRO A 88 57.63 13.06 25.07
CA PRO A 88 58.09 14.39 24.69
C PRO A 88 57.17 15.03 23.64
N THR A 89 56.87 16.32 23.80
CA THR A 89 56.06 17.10 22.86
C THR A 89 56.88 17.55 21.64
N TYR A 90 56.38 17.31 20.43
CA TYR A 90 56.90 17.93 19.21
C TYR A 90 55.75 18.45 18.35
N THR A 91 55.88 19.70 17.90
CA THR A 91 54.90 20.39 17.06
C THR A 91 55.41 20.44 15.62
N THR A 92 54.69 19.83 14.68
CA THR A 92 54.93 19.99 13.23
C THR A 92 53.60 20.10 12.47
N THR A 93 53.54 21.05 11.55
CA THR A 93 52.36 21.37 10.72
C THR A 93 52.05 20.28 9.69
N PRO A 94 50.77 19.93 9.44
CA PRO A 94 50.40 18.91 8.46
C PRO A 94 50.49 19.43 7.01
N PRO A 95 51.11 18.69 6.09
CA PRO A 95 50.96 18.90 4.65
C PRO A 95 49.67 18.26 4.13
N THR A 96 49.03 18.88 3.15
CA THR A 96 47.86 18.33 2.45
C THR A 96 48.29 17.27 1.43
N TYR A 97 47.76 16.05 1.53
CA TYR A 97 47.95 15.00 0.52
C TYR A 97 46.60 14.52 -0.03
N THR A 98 46.34 14.81 -1.30
CA THR A 98 45.25 14.18 -2.06
C THR A 98 45.68 12.76 -2.44
N THR A 99 44.90 11.75 -2.05
CA THR A 99 45.12 10.36 -2.48
C THR A 99 43.83 9.79 -3.04
N THR A 100 43.87 9.38 -4.31
CA THR A 100 42.79 8.62 -4.96
C THR A 100 42.89 7.15 -4.57
N PRO A 101 41.79 6.47 -4.24
CA PRO A 101 41.82 5.05 -3.88
C PRO A 101 42.12 4.18 -5.12
N PRO A 102 42.99 3.16 -5.02
CA PRO A 102 43.23 2.22 -6.11
C PRO A 102 42.10 1.17 -6.20
N THR A 103 41.62 0.93 -7.41
CA THR A 103 40.66 -0.14 -7.72
C THR A 103 41.36 -1.49 -7.72
N TYR A 104 40.94 -2.42 -6.85
CA TYR A 104 41.44 -3.81 -6.85
C TYR A 104 40.38 -4.76 -7.43
N THR A 105 40.53 -5.11 -8.70
CA THR A 105 39.75 -6.19 -9.31
C THR A 105 40.33 -7.54 -8.88
N THR A 106 39.55 -8.34 -8.15
CA THR A 106 39.92 -9.73 -7.81
C THR A 106 38.88 -10.69 -8.39
N THR A 107 39.28 -11.46 -9.40
CA THR A 107 38.46 -12.54 -9.97
C THR A 107 38.61 -13.81 -9.12
N PRO A 108 37.50 -14.43 -8.65
CA PRO A 108 37.58 -15.69 -7.91
C PRO A 108 37.92 -16.86 -8.85
N PRO A 109 38.81 -17.80 -8.44
CA PRO A 109 39.14 -18.97 -9.24
C PRO A 109 38.03 -20.04 -9.19
N THR A 110 37.61 -20.51 -10.37
CA THR A 110 36.66 -21.63 -10.51
C THR A 110 37.33 -22.95 -10.18
N TYR A 111 36.80 -23.71 -9.21
CA TYR A 111 37.24 -25.08 -8.92
C TYR A 111 36.11 -26.08 -9.16
N THR A 112 36.19 -26.82 -10.27
CA THR A 112 35.26 -27.90 -10.60
C THR A 112 35.65 -29.17 -9.85
N THR A 113 34.79 -29.69 -8.97
CA THR A 113 34.96 -31.03 -8.38
C THR A 113 33.64 -31.81 -8.35
N SER A 114 33.73 -33.09 -8.69
CA SER A 114 32.65 -34.11 -8.77
C SER A 114 33.34 -35.49 -8.83
N PRO A 115 32.67 -36.65 -8.61
CA PRO A 115 31.34 -36.91 -8.04
C PRO A 115 31.54 -37.42 -6.57
N PRO A 116 31.00 -38.53 -5.99
CA PRO A 116 30.07 -39.58 -6.45
C PRO A 116 28.59 -39.29 -6.10
N GLY A 117 27.67 -40.20 -6.48
CA GLY A 117 26.27 -40.24 -6.04
C GLY A 117 25.99 -41.36 -5.05
N TYR A 118 24.95 -41.17 -4.22
CA TYR A 118 24.45 -42.17 -3.27
C TYR A 118 22.97 -42.45 -3.59
N THR A 119 22.66 -43.69 -3.98
CA THR A 119 21.27 -44.13 -4.16
C THR A 119 20.66 -44.45 -2.80
N THR A 120 19.93 -43.51 -2.22
CA THR A 120 19.13 -43.74 -1.01
C THR A 120 17.74 -44.22 -1.42
N THR A 121 17.52 -45.54 -1.35
CA THR A 121 16.19 -46.13 -1.51
C THR A 121 15.41 -45.97 -0.20
N THR A 122 14.48 -45.01 -0.16
CA THR A 122 13.56 -44.83 0.98
C THR A 122 12.12 -45.07 0.53
N ALA A 123 11.34 -45.73 1.38
CA ALA A 123 9.98 -46.18 1.10
C ALA A 123 9.00 -45.03 0.82
N GLY A 124 7.90 -45.36 0.14
CA GLY A 124 6.92 -44.39 -0.34
C GLY A 124 6.34 -43.52 0.77
N TYR A 125 6.40 -42.21 0.56
CA TYR A 125 5.41 -41.30 1.11
C TYR A 125 4.15 -41.41 0.23
N GLU A 126 2.97 -41.33 0.83
CA GLU A 126 1.74 -41.09 0.07
C GLU A 126 1.86 -39.71 -0.56
N SER A 127 1.99 -39.67 -1.88
CA SER A 127 2.05 -38.43 -2.63
C SER A 127 0.71 -37.70 -2.53
N THR A 128 0.65 -36.66 -1.71
CA THR A 128 -0.31 -35.58 -1.90
C THR A 128 -0.29 -35.17 -3.38
N PRO A 129 -1.45 -35.03 -4.06
CA PRO A 129 -1.50 -34.60 -5.46
C PRO A 129 -0.74 -33.29 -5.64
N SER A 130 0.44 -33.35 -6.26
CA SER A 130 1.22 -32.15 -6.56
C SER A 130 0.44 -31.36 -7.59
N LEU A 131 0.05 -30.14 -7.23
CA LEU A 131 -0.65 -29.23 -8.12
C LEU A 131 0.26 -28.95 -9.32
N ALA A 132 -0.14 -29.45 -10.49
CA ALA A 132 0.67 -29.41 -11.70
C ALA A 132 -0.11 -28.75 -12.82
N CYS A 133 0.52 -27.76 -13.45
CA CYS A 133 -0.07 -27.01 -14.55
C CYS A 133 0.06 -27.76 -15.87
N ARG A 134 -0.89 -27.47 -16.78
CA ARG A 134 -0.79 -27.89 -18.18
C ARG A 134 0.48 -27.31 -18.80
N SER A 135 1.10 -28.06 -19.72
CA SER A 135 2.23 -27.56 -20.52
C SER A 135 1.93 -26.19 -21.13
N GLY A 136 2.81 -25.22 -20.89
CA GLY A 136 2.63 -23.81 -21.25
C GLY A 136 2.26 -22.89 -20.07
N PHE A 137 1.72 -23.43 -18.98
CA PHE A 137 1.34 -22.64 -17.79
C PHE A 137 2.30 -22.88 -16.62
N THR A 138 2.61 -21.82 -15.88
CA THR A 138 3.42 -21.81 -14.66
C THR A 138 2.51 -21.82 -13.43
N LEU A 139 2.88 -22.54 -12.37
CA LEU A 139 2.17 -22.45 -11.08
C LEU A 139 2.64 -21.21 -10.32
N VAL A 140 1.75 -20.26 -10.06
CA VAL A 140 2.00 -18.97 -9.41
C VAL A 140 0.86 -18.71 -8.43
N GLY A 141 1.16 -18.44 -7.14
CA GLY A 141 0.15 -18.21 -6.09
C GLY A 141 -0.96 -19.28 -6.03
N GLY A 142 -0.62 -20.55 -6.32
CA GLY A 142 -1.60 -21.65 -6.37
C GLY A 142 -2.47 -21.73 -7.64
N ARG A 143 -2.28 -20.84 -8.62
CA ARG A 143 -2.99 -20.81 -9.91
C ARG A 143 -2.05 -21.12 -11.08
N CYS A 144 -2.61 -21.63 -12.18
CA CYS A 144 -1.85 -21.90 -13.39
C CYS A 144 -1.97 -20.71 -14.35
N VAL A 145 -0.87 -19.99 -14.56
CA VAL A 145 -0.82 -18.72 -15.30
C VAL A 145 0.09 -18.83 -16.53
N LEU A 146 -0.30 -18.17 -17.60
CA LEU A 146 0.52 -17.91 -18.78
C LEU A 146 0.61 -16.39 -18.99
N LEU A 147 1.83 -15.86 -18.98
CA LEU A 147 2.16 -14.54 -19.51
C LEU A 147 2.38 -14.68 -21.02
N GLU A 148 1.65 -13.95 -21.86
CA GLU A 148 1.92 -13.91 -23.31
C GLU A 148 2.79 -12.68 -23.64
N PRO A 149 4.09 -12.85 -23.97
CA PRO A 149 5.01 -11.72 -24.05
C PRO A 149 5.17 -11.14 -25.47
N PHE A 150 4.78 -11.88 -26.51
CA PHE A 150 5.09 -11.53 -27.91
C PHE A 150 3.93 -10.87 -28.65
N THR A 151 2.71 -11.22 -28.29
CA THR A 151 1.51 -10.85 -29.05
C THR A 151 0.75 -9.75 -28.32
N GLN A 152 0.54 -8.62 -29.00
CA GLN A 152 -0.33 -7.55 -28.51
C GLN A 152 -1.69 -7.63 -29.19
N THR A 153 -2.75 -7.76 -28.40
CA THR A 153 -4.13 -8.02 -28.84
C THR A 153 -5.09 -7.00 -28.23
N THR A 154 -6.26 -6.82 -28.85
CA THR A 154 -7.41 -6.19 -28.19
C THR A 154 -7.86 -7.06 -27.02
N TRP A 155 -8.57 -6.49 -26.03
CA TRP A 155 -9.03 -7.26 -24.87
C TRP A 155 -9.87 -8.48 -25.27
N GLN A 156 -10.76 -8.31 -26.27
CA GLN A 156 -11.62 -9.39 -26.77
C GLN A 156 -10.84 -10.49 -27.51
N GLU A 157 -9.77 -10.15 -28.23
CA GLU A 157 -8.85 -11.12 -28.84
C GLU A 157 -8.00 -11.84 -27.78
N SER A 158 -7.59 -11.12 -26.72
CA SER A 158 -6.86 -11.71 -25.58
C SER A 158 -7.72 -12.73 -24.83
N ARG A 159 -8.98 -12.38 -24.54
CA ARG A 159 -9.96 -13.31 -23.96
C ARG A 159 -10.11 -14.57 -24.83
N TYR A 160 -10.34 -14.39 -26.12
CA TYR A 160 -10.45 -15.50 -27.07
C TYR A 160 -9.19 -16.37 -27.10
N LEU A 161 -7.99 -15.77 -27.05
CA LEU A 161 -6.73 -16.52 -26.93
C LEU A 161 -6.72 -17.40 -25.68
N CYS A 162 -7.02 -16.85 -24.50
CA CYS A 162 -7.06 -17.60 -23.25
C CYS A 162 -8.12 -18.71 -23.25
N GLU A 163 -9.31 -18.45 -23.81
CA GLU A 163 -10.37 -19.44 -24.01
C GLU A 163 -9.90 -20.61 -24.90
N THR A 164 -9.20 -20.34 -26.01
CA THR A 164 -8.66 -21.42 -26.87
C THR A 164 -7.57 -22.27 -26.20
N LEU A 165 -6.93 -21.75 -25.15
CA LEU A 165 -5.96 -22.49 -24.32
C LEU A 165 -6.64 -23.32 -23.21
N GLY A 166 -7.97 -23.21 -23.06
CA GLY A 166 -8.77 -23.91 -22.05
C GLY A 166 -8.83 -23.19 -20.71
N GLY A 167 -8.71 -21.86 -20.72
CA GLY A 167 -8.77 -20.97 -19.57
C GLY A 167 -9.60 -19.73 -19.87
N ASP A 168 -9.28 -18.63 -19.17
CA ASP A 168 -9.76 -17.28 -19.48
C ASP A 168 -8.68 -16.26 -19.08
N LEU A 169 -8.91 -14.97 -19.24
CA LEU A 169 -8.05 -13.92 -18.67
C LEU A 169 -7.95 -14.05 -17.15
N VAL A 170 -6.82 -13.59 -16.58
CA VAL A 170 -6.56 -13.69 -15.14
C VAL A 170 -7.53 -12.85 -14.30
N VAL A 171 -7.95 -13.40 -13.17
CA VAL A 171 -8.80 -12.74 -12.16
C VAL A 171 -7.96 -12.43 -10.93
N LEU A 172 -8.08 -11.21 -10.40
CA LEU A 172 -7.27 -10.68 -9.29
C LEU A 172 -8.14 -10.44 -8.05
N ASP A 173 -8.70 -11.52 -7.53
CA ASP A 173 -9.54 -11.66 -6.34
C ASP A 173 -8.75 -11.93 -5.03
N SER A 174 -7.42 -12.08 -5.11
CA SER A 174 -6.58 -12.43 -3.97
C SER A 174 -5.30 -11.61 -3.96
N MET A 175 -5.07 -10.94 -2.83
CA MET A 175 -3.89 -10.09 -2.59
C MET A 175 -2.57 -10.88 -2.68
N ASP A 176 -2.53 -12.09 -2.11
CA ASP A 176 -1.38 -12.99 -2.21
C ASP A 176 -1.11 -13.42 -3.66
N PHE A 177 -2.16 -13.84 -4.39
CA PHE A 177 -2.00 -14.24 -5.79
C PHE A 177 -1.55 -13.07 -6.68
N TYR A 178 -2.09 -11.87 -6.45
CA TYR A 178 -1.69 -10.66 -7.17
C TYR A 178 -0.20 -10.35 -6.92
N ALA A 179 0.24 -10.34 -5.65
CA ALA A 179 1.65 -10.12 -5.32
C ALA A 179 2.57 -11.20 -5.93
N ASP A 180 2.21 -12.48 -5.84
CA ASP A 180 2.96 -13.59 -6.42
C ASP A 180 3.02 -13.51 -7.96
N LEU A 181 1.95 -13.03 -8.61
CA LEU A 181 1.90 -12.78 -10.06
C LEU A 181 2.90 -11.68 -10.46
N LEU A 182 2.97 -10.58 -9.70
CA LEU A 182 3.90 -9.50 -9.99
C LEU A 182 5.36 -9.90 -9.75
N THR A 183 5.63 -10.71 -8.74
CA THR A 183 6.94 -11.37 -8.59
C THR A 183 7.25 -12.23 -9.81
N HIS A 184 6.30 -13.04 -10.30
CA HIS A 184 6.52 -13.87 -11.48
C HIS A 184 6.80 -13.06 -12.76
N ILE A 185 6.11 -11.93 -12.98
CA ILE A 185 6.35 -11.03 -14.12
C ILE A 185 7.79 -10.47 -14.08
N LYS A 186 8.21 -9.97 -12.91
CA LYS A 186 9.56 -9.41 -12.67
C LYS A 186 10.66 -10.47 -12.80
N ASP A 187 10.50 -11.63 -12.16
CA ASP A 187 11.46 -12.74 -12.23
C ASP A 187 11.59 -13.32 -13.64
N SER A 188 10.54 -13.19 -14.47
CA SER A 188 10.55 -13.58 -15.89
C SER A 188 11.24 -12.54 -16.80
N GLY A 189 11.59 -11.35 -16.28
CA GLY A 189 12.11 -10.23 -17.06
C GLY A 189 11.09 -9.68 -18.06
N LEU A 190 9.80 -9.71 -17.70
CA LEU A 190 8.68 -9.30 -18.54
C LEU A 190 8.00 -8.02 -18.03
N ASP A 191 8.59 -7.36 -17.04
CA ASP A 191 8.10 -6.18 -16.33
C ASP A 191 8.15 -4.85 -17.12
N THR A 192 8.38 -4.92 -18.44
CA THR A 192 8.36 -3.76 -19.35
C THR A 192 7.12 -3.74 -20.25
N HIS A 193 6.02 -4.39 -19.84
CA HIS A 193 4.80 -4.52 -20.62
C HIS A 193 3.57 -4.32 -19.76
N SER A 194 2.59 -3.60 -20.28
CA SER A 194 1.22 -3.59 -19.76
C SER A 194 0.45 -4.83 -20.18
N TYR A 195 -0.42 -5.35 -19.31
CA TYR A 195 -1.12 -6.62 -19.51
C TYR A 195 -2.63 -6.53 -19.36
N TRP A 196 -3.41 -6.91 -20.38
CA TRP A 196 -4.84 -7.18 -20.23
C TRP A 196 -5.10 -8.26 -19.18
N VAL A 197 -6.05 -7.98 -18.29
CA VAL A 197 -6.59 -8.89 -17.27
C VAL A 197 -8.10 -9.03 -17.44
N GLY A 198 -8.73 -9.91 -16.67
CA GLY A 198 -10.11 -10.30 -16.89
C GLY A 198 -11.19 -9.27 -16.54
N GLY A 199 -10.84 -8.02 -16.23
CA GLY A 199 -11.82 -7.00 -15.89
C GLY A 199 -12.39 -6.30 -17.12
N SER A 200 -13.70 -6.12 -17.16
CA SER A 200 -14.39 -5.33 -18.19
C SER A 200 -15.72 -4.75 -17.68
N VAL A 201 -16.20 -3.67 -18.28
CA VAL A 201 -17.52 -3.10 -17.99
C VAL A 201 -18.62 -3.90 -18.68
N SER A 202 -19.64 -4.30 -17.90
CA SER A 202 -20.88 -4.89 -18.38
C SER A 202 -22.07 -4.26 -17.67
N ASP A 203 -23.06 -3.75 -18.43
CA ASP A 203 -24.23 -3.04 -17.89
C ASP A 203 -23.88 -1.98 -16.81
N TRP A 204 -22.84 -1.16 -17.07
CA TRP A 204 -22.30 -0.13 -16.17
C TRP A 204 -21.65 -0.63 -14.87
N THR A 205 -21.37 -1.93 -14.78
CA THR A 205 -20.71 -2.57 -13.64
C THR A 205 -19.39 -3.17 -14.10
N TRP A 206 -18.30 -2.97 -13.36
CA TRP A 206 -17.05 -3.68 -13.63
C TRP A 206 -17.14 -5.12 -13.15
N LEU A 207 -16.93 -6.08 -14.05
CA LEU A 207 -16.98 -7.51 -13.77
C LEU A 207 -15.69 -8.20 -14.23
N TRP A 208 -15.27 -9.21 -13.46
CA TRP A 208 -14.30 -10.19 -13.90
C TRP A 208 -14.91 -11.13 -14.95
N VAL A 209 -14.07 -11.77 -15.78
CA VAL A 209 -14.49 -12.73 -16.83
C VAL A 209 -15.27 -13.94 -16.30
N ASP A 210 -15.14 -14.26 -15.01
CA ASP A 210 -15.91 -15.31 -14.31
C ASP A 210 -17.29 -14.84 -13.78
N GLY A 211 -17.60 -13.54 -13.91
CA GLY A 211 -18.85 -12.92 -13.49
C GLY A 211 -18.86 -12.40 -12.05
N SER A 212 -17.73 -12.40 -11.34
CA SER A 212 -17.61 -11.75 -10.03
C SER A 212 -17.41 -10.23 -10.16
N ASP A 213 -17.91 -9.48 -9.17
CA ASP A 213 -17.87 -8.01 -9.17
C ASP A 213 -16.44 -7.47 -8.94
N ILE A 214 -16.07 -6.40 -9.64
CA ILE A 214 -14.86 -5.63 -9.39
C ILE A 214 -15.24 -4.33 -8.70
N ARG A 215 -14.75 -4.13 -7.48
CA ARG A 215 -14.89 -2.85 -6.79
C ARG A 215 -13.97 -1.81 -7.41
N MET A 216 -14.51 -0.62 -7.65
CA MET A 216 -13.85 0.52 -8.28
C MET A 216 -13.05 1.36 -7.27
N ALA A 217 -12.16 0.71 -6.51
CA ALA A 217 -11.43 1.34 -5.40
C ALA A 217 -10.13 0.59 -5.03
N THR A 218 -9.44 1.11 -4.02
CA THR A 218 -8.37 0.44 -3.26
C THR A 218 -8.83 -0.94 -2.78
N PRO A 219 -8.01 -2.01 -2.87
CA PRO A 219 -6.59 -2.00 -3.23
C PRO A 219 -6.28 -2.24 -4.73
N LEU A 220 -7.28 -2.35 -5.60
CA LEU A 220 -7.06 -2.82 -6.98
C LEU A 220 -6.50 -1.74 -7.91
N TRP A 221 -7.12 -0.55 -7.86
CA TRP A 221 -7.03 0.42 -8.93
C TRP A 221 -6.00 1.53 -8.69
N ALA A 222 -5.25 1.87 -9.73
CA ALA A 222 -4.15 2.80 -9.66
C ALA A 222 -4.60 4.18 -9.18
N GLN A 223 -3.75 4.84 -8.39
CA GLN A 223 -3.92 6.25 -8.13
C GLN A 223 -3.62 7.06 -9.41
N SER A 224 -4.49 8.01 -9.73
CA SER A 224 -4.36 8.93 -10.86
C SER A 224 -3.98 10.32 -10.34
N GLY A 225 -2.67 10.61 -10.41
CA GLY A 225 -2.09 11.81 -9.80
C GLY A 225 -2.26 11.86 -8.27
N ASN A 226 -2.85 12.95 -7.76
CA ASN A 226 -3.02 13.22 -6.33
C ASN A 226 -4.49 13.36 -5.89
N TYR A 227 -5.46 13.25 -6.83
CA TYR A 227 -6.86 13.64 -6.59
C TYR A 227 -7.90 12.77 -7.31
N SER A 228 -7.49 11.79 -8.12
CA SER A 228 -8.37 10.73 -8.62
C SER A 228 -7.74 9.36 -8.43
N GLN A 229 -8.59 8.34 -8.48
CA GLN A 229 -8.23 6.94 -8.50
C GLN A 229 -8.97 6.33 -9.69
N GLU A 230 -8.32 5.41 -10.38
CA GLU A 230 -8.95 4.69 -11.48
C GLU A 230 -10.12 3.83 -10.95
N PRO A 231 -11.16 3.56 -11.76
CA PRO A 231 -11.34 4.08 -13.11
C PRO A 231 -11.92 5.50 -13.11
N ASP A 232 -11.20 6.45 -13.73
CA ASP A 232 -11.58 7.87 -13.84
C ASP A 232 -11.97 8.34 -15.25
N ASP A 233 -11.81 7.50 -16.29
CA ASP A 233 -12.10 7.88 -17.69
C ASP A 233 -13.22 7.09 -18.42
N PHE A 234 -13.06 6.82 -19.73
CA PHE A 234 -14.01 6.12 -20.60
C PHE A 234 -13.49 4.74 -21.05
N GLY A 235 -12.44 4.19 -20.41
CA GLY A 235 -11.98 2.83 -20.64
C GLY A 235 -12.97 1.79 -20.11
N ASP A 236 -13.26 0.77 -20.93
CA ASP A 236 -14.21 -0.30 -20.61
C ASP A 236 -13.50 -1.64 -20.28
N CYS A 237 -12.17 -1.71 -20.37
CA CYS A 237 -11.38 -2.93 -20.16
C CYS A 237 -10.18 -2.71 -19.24
N ALA A 238 -9.92 -3.64 -18.33
CA ALA A 238 -8.89 -3.52 -17.29
C ALA A 238 -7.55 -4.16 -17.68
N PHE A 239 -6.46 -3.47 -17.35
CA PHE A 239 -5.09 -3.93 -17.55
C PHE A 239 -4.20 -3.60 -16.34
N LEU A 240 -3.06 -4.27 -16.24
CA LEU A 240 -1.99 -3.93 -15.29
C LEU A 240 -1.02 -2.96 -15.96
N ASP A 241 -0.86 -1.77 -15.39
CA ASP A 241 -0.02 -0.70 -15.96
C ASP A 241 1.41 -0.76 -15.42
N ASP A 242 2.37 -1.11 -16.28
CA ASP A 242 3.80 -1.19 -15.93
C ASP A 242 4.37 0.15 -15.41
N ASN A 243 3.82 1.28 -15.86
CA ASN A 243 4.25 2.62 -15.44
C ASN A 243 3.70 3.01 -14.06
N ARG A 244 2.73 2.24 -13.56
CA ARG A 244 2.09 2.39 -12.25
C ARG A 244 2.28 1.14 -11.39
N PHE A 245 3.45 0.50 -11.49
CA PHE A 245 3.82 -0.67 -10.67
C PHE A 245 2.84 -1.84 -10.77
N PHE A 246 2.19 -2.01 -11.93
CA PHE A 246 1.16 -3.02 -12.18
C PHE A 246 -0.09 -2.88 -11.32
N TYR A 247 -0.43 -1.68 -10.83
CA TYR A 247 -1.80 -1.42 -10.40
C TYR A 247 -2.78 -1.54 -11.57
N MET A 248 -4.04 -1.85 -11.26
CA MET A 248 -5.08 -1.99 -12.27
C MET A 248 -5.52 -0.63 -12.79
N ASN A 249 -5.75 -0.55 -14.09
CA ASN A 249 -6.09 0.66 -14.83
C ASN A 249 -7.01 0.29 -16.00
N GLU A 250 -7.85 1.19 -16.47
CA GLU A 250 -8.74 1.00 -17.62
C GLU A 250 -8.16 1.59 -18.91
N ASP A 251 -8.61 1.06 -20.04
CA ASP A 251 -8.29 1.58 -21.36
C ASP A 251 -9.38 1.18 -22.37
N ASP A 252 -9.35 1.78 -23.56
CA ASP A 252 -10.16 1.35 -24.69
C ASP A 252 -9.85 -0.12 -25.01
N CYS A 253 -10.86 -0.99 -24.92
CA CYS A 253 -10.77 -2.42 -25.22
C CYS A 253 -10.16 -2.75 -26.59
N ASN A 254 -10.18 -1.79 -27.53
CA ASN A 254 -9.61 -1.91 -28.88
C ASN A 254 -8.11 -1.58 -28.95
N ASN A 255 -7.47 -1.16 -27.86
CA ASN A 255 -6.02 -0.96 -27.81
C ASN A 255 -5.27 -2.31 -27.73
N ASN A 256 -4.05 -2.33 -28.26
CA ASN A 256 -3.22 -3.53 -28.33
C ASN A 256 -2.28 -3.62 -27.12
N ARG A 257 -2.47 -4.64 -26.27
CA ARG A 257 -1.60 -4.95 -25.12
C ARG A 257 -1.30 -6.44 -25.05
N GLN A 258 -0.25 -6.83 -24.34
CA GLN A 258 -0.02 -8.23 -23.95
C GLN A 258 -1.17 -8.71 -23.03
N CYS A 259 -1.28 -10.01 -22.75
CA CYS A 259 -2.31 -10.54 -21.87
C CYS A 259 -1.81 -11.61 -20.90
N ILE A 260 -2.55 -11.82 -19.82
CA ILE A 260 -2.29 -12.87 -18.83
C ILE A 260 -3.49 -13.81 -18.79
N CYS A 261 -3.26 -15.08 -19.13
CA CYS A 261 -4.27 -16.14 -19.07
C CYS A 261 -4.14 -16.95 -17.78
N GLN A 262 -5.26 -17.40 -17.22
CA GLN A 262 -5.30 -18.39 -16.14
C GLN A 262 -6.07 -19.65 -16.58
N VAL A 263 -5.67 -20.82 -16.07
CA VAL A 263 -6.41 -22.09 -16.23
C VAL A 263 -6.68 -22.74 -14.88
N ALA A 264 -7.79 -23.48 -14.81
CA ALA A 264 -8.10 -24.32 -13.66
C ALA A 264 -6.98 -25.33 -13.40
N THR A 265 -6.61 -25.49 -12.14
CA THR A 265 -5.52 -26.38 -11.73
C THR A 265 -5.96 -27.84 -11.78
N SER A 266 -5.25 -28.67 -12.55
CA SER A 266 -5.50 -30.11 -12.57
C SER A 266 -4.91 -30.79 -11.35
N LYS A 267 -5.76 -31.36 -10.48
CA LYS A 267 -5.33 -32.37 -9.52
C LYS A 267 -4.92 -33.63 -10.27
N PHE A 268 -3.61 -33.90 -10.33
CA PHE A 268 -3.11 -35.19 -10.76
C PHE A 268 -3.19 -36.17 -9.58
N ASP A 269 -4.31 -36.90 -9.49
CA ASP A 269 -4.31 -38.14 -8.74
C ASP A 269 -3.29 -39.09 -9.36
N SER A 270 -2.48 -39.72 -8.51
CA SER A 270 -1.45 -40.66 -8.95
C SER A 270 -2.09 -41.78 -9.78
N PRO A 271 -1.54 -42.16 -10.94
CA PRO A 271 -2.16 -43.18 -11.79
C PRO A 271 -2.17 -44.52 -11.05
N GLU A 272 -3.35 -44.91 -10.56
CA GLU A 272 -3.60 -46.25 -10.04
C GLU A 272 -3.16 -47.27 -11.11
N PRO A 273 -2.38 -48.31 -10.75
CA PRO A 273 -1.79 -49.19 -11.74
C PRO A 273 -2.89 -49.88 -12.56
N ALA A 274 -2.97 -49.52 -13.84
CA ALA A 274 -4.02 -49.94 -14.75
C ALA A 274 -4.19 -51.47 -14.75
N SER A 275 -5.25 -51.94 -14.09
CA SER A 275 -5.60 -53.36 -14.08
C SER A 275 -6.19 -53.72 -15.45
N LEU A 276 -5.38 -54.40 -16.26
CA LEU A 276 -5.75 -54.91 -17.58
C LEU A 276 -6.80 -56.03 -17.46
N PHE A 277 -8.05 -55.65 -17.23
CA PHE A 277 -9.20 -56.54 -17.37
C PHE A 277 -9.69 -56.52 -18.82
N ILE A 278 -9.24 -57.53 -19.58
CA ILE A 278 -9.79 -57.84 -20.91
C ILE A 278 -11.19 -58.42 -20.71
N ASN A 279 -12.22 -57.59 -20.90
CA ASN A 279 -13.60 -58.07 -21.05
C ASN A 279 -13.89 -58.35 -22.52
N THR A 280 -14.05 -59.62 -22.86
CA THR A 280 -14.61 -60.08 -24.13
C THR A 280 -16.02 -60.60 -23.93
N ASP A 281 -17.03 -59.77 -24.21
CA ASP A 281 -18.29 -60.27 -24.78
C ASP A 281 -19.08 -59.14 -25.48
N PRO A 282 -19.70 -59.35 -26.66
CA PRO A 282 -20.43 -58.33 -27.39
C PRO A 282 -21.95 -58.60 -27.41
N ALA A 283 -22.72 -57.94 -26.53
CA ALA A 283 -24.13 -57.58 -26.77
C ALA A 283 -24.74 -56.86 -25.55
N ILE A 284 -25.04 -55.56 -25.66
CA ILE A 284 -26.08 -54.92 -24.86
C ILE A 284 -26.91 -54.03 -25.79
N ASP A 285 -28.22 -54.23 -25.75
CA ASP A 285 -29.24 -53.50 -26.52
C ASP A 285 -29.35 -52.03 -26.08
N ILE A 286 -29.69 -51.13 -27.00
CA ILE A 286 -29.96 -49.72 -26.69
C ILE A 286 -31.49 -49.53 -26.60
N PRO A 287 -32.06 -49.30 -25.41
CA PRO A 287 -33.45 -48.85 -25.30
C PRO A 287 -33.57 -47.36 -25.61
N MET A 288 -34.70 -46.97 -26.20
CA MET A 288 -34.96 -45.62 -26.69
C MET A 288 -35.27 -44.63 -25.56
N MET A 289 -34.96 -43.36 -25.81
CA MET A 289 -35.25 -42.22 -24.94
C MET A 289 -36.77 -42.06 -24.70
N GLU A 290 -37.23 -42.31 -23.48
CA GLU A 290 -38.53 -41.80 -23.00
C GLU A 290 -38.33 -40.49 -22.21
N ARG A 291 -39.32 -39.59 -22.29
CA ARG A 291 -39.31 -38.31 -21.55
C ARG A 291 -39.38 -38.56 -20.04
N PRO A 292 -38.60 -37.85 -19.22
CA PRO A 292 -38.88 -37.80 -17.78
C PRO A 292 -40.20 -37.07 -17.54
N GLU A 293 -41.13 -37.71 -16.83
CA GLU A 293 -42.27 -37.04 -16.23
C GLU A 293 -41.87 -36.24 -14.99
N ASN A 294 -42.73 -35.29 -14.62
CA ASN A 294 -42.47 -34.26 -13.63
C ASN A 294 -42.41 -34.82 -12.19
N ILE A 295 -41.20 -35.02 -11.66
CA ILE A 295 -41.01 -35.36 -10.24
C ILE A 295 -41.11 -34.07 -9.42
N ASN A 296 -42.27 -33.88 -8.78
CA ASN A 296 -42.45 -32.87 -7.75
C ASN A 296 -41.76 -33.31 -6.45
N THR A 297 -40.43 -33.16 -6.37
CA THR A 297 -39.71 -33.17 -5.08
C THR A 297 -39.98 -31.86 -4.37
N GLY A 298 -40.84 -31.92 -3.35
CA GLY A 298 -41.00 -30.85 -2.37
C GLY A 298 -39.78 -30.79 -1.47
N ASP A 299 -38.64 -30.38 -2.02
CA ASP A 299 -37.41 -30.17 -1.27
C ASP A 299 -37.62 -28.97 -0.36
N LYS A 300 -37.91 -29.30 0.90
CA LYS A 300 -38.01 -28.35 1.98
C LYS A 300 -36.63 -27.76 2.20
N GLU A 301 -36.38 -26.62 1.56
CA GLU A 301 -35.17 -25.82 1.64
C GLU A 301 -34.76 -25.63 3.11
N THR A 302 -33.87 -26.51 3.58
CA THR A 302 -33.18 -26.34 4.84
C THR A 302 -32.11 -25.30 4.60
N SER A 303 -32.48 -24.04 4.80
CA SER A 303 -31.51 -22.96 4.90
C SER A 303 -30.49 -23.33 5.98
N VAL A 304 -29.30 -23.72 5.53
CA VAL A 304 -28.15 -23.85 6.40
C VAL A 304 -27.85 -22.43 6.86
N ALA A 305 -28.19 -22.13 8.11
CA ALA A 305 -27.84 -20.85 8.71
C ALA A 305 -26.32 -20.75 8.72
N ILE A 306 -25.76 -19.97 7.79
CA ILE A 306 -24.35 -19.58 7.82
C ILE A 306 -24.14 -18.91 9.19
N PRO A 307 -23.13 -19.30 9.98
CA PRO A 307 -22.90 -18.69 11.27
C PRO A 307 -22.59 -17.20 11.06
N THR A 308 -23.52 -16.35 11.48
CA THR A 308 -23.36 -14.89 11.44
C THR A 308 -22.29 -14.50 12.45
N LEU A 309 -21.23 -13.83 12.00
CA LEU A 309 -20.16 -13.37 12.87
C LEU A 309 -20.70 -12.49 14.01
N THR A 310 -20.43 -12.92 15.24
CA THR A 310 -20.74 -12.18 16.47
C THR A 310 -19.49 -11.56 17.05
N CYS A 311 -19.57 -10.28 17.41
CA CYS A 311 -18.46 -9.50 17.94
C CYS A 311 -18.68 -9.12 19.42
N SER A 312 -17.61 -9.00 20.19
CA SER A 312 -17.64 -8.59 21.60
C SER A 312 -17.43 -7.08 21.77
N GLY A 313 -17.96 -6.54 22.88
CA GLY A 313 -17.62 -5.19 23.33
C GLY A 313 -18.05 -4.10 22.36
N SER A 314 -17.09 -3.29 21.92
CA SER A 314 -17.30 -2.16 20.99
C SER A 314 -17.11 -2.53 19.52
N PHE A 315 -16.67 -3.75 19.20
CA PHE A 315 -16.40 -4.17 17.83
C PHE A 315 -17.69 -4.51 17.08
N VAL A 316 -17.70 -4.24 15.78
CA VAL A 316 -18.82 -4.54 14.86
C VAL A 316 -18.34 -5.46 13.72
N PRO A 317 -19.20 -6.34 13.17
CA PRO A 317 -18.82 -7.19 12.05
C PRO A 317 -18.71 -6.37 10.77
N VAL A 318 -17.52 -6.41 10.13
CA VAL A 318 -17.17 -5.75 8.87
C VAL A 318 -16.30 -6.73 8.07
N GLY A 319 -16.69 -7.07 6.84
CA GLY A 319 -15.95 -7.98 5.95
C GLY A 319 -15.45 -9.29 6.56
N GLY A 320 -16.27 -9.92 7.42
CA GLY A 320 -15.89 -11.17 8.10
C GLY A 320 -14.93 -11.03 9.27
N LYS A 321 -14.52 -9.81 9.65
CA LYS A 321 -13.76 -9.49 10.86
C LYS A 321 -14.60 -8.68 11.87
N CYS A 322 -14.17 -8.65 13.13
CA CYS A 322 -14.75 -7.76 14.13
C CYS A 322 -13.88 -6.52 14.26
N ILE A 323 -14.40 -5.36 13.85
CA ILE A 323 -13.64 -4.11 13.69
C ILE A 323 -14.12 -3.03 14.66
N LEU A 324 -13.17 -2.24 15.16
CA LEU A 324 -13.38 -1.01 15.91
C LEU A 324 -12.54 0.10 15.25
N VAL A 325 -13.19 1.06 14.62
CA VAL A 325 -12.54 2.31 14.18
C VAL A 325 -12.65 3.31 15.33
N GLU A 326 -11.51 3.83 15.80
CA GLU A 326 -11.45 4.86 16.85
C GLU A 326 -10.99 6.19 16.22
N PRO A 327 -11.92 7.09 15.86
CA PRO A 327 -11.63 8.27 15.04
C PRO A 327 -11.25 9.53 15.84
N PHE A 328 -11.35 9.52 17.17
CA PHE A 328 -11.20 10.73 18.00
C PHE A 328 -9.90 10.77 18.81
N THR A 329 -9.36 9.60 19.13
CA THR A 329 -8.16 9.45 19.94
C THR A 329 -6.94 9.47 19.02
N LEU A 330 -6.09 10.48 19.19
CA LEU A 330 -4.82 10.60 18.47
C LEU A 330 -3.70 9.95 19.29
N THR A 331 -3.05 8.93 18.73
CA THR A 331 -2.04 8.11 19.41
C THR A 331 -0.84 7.85 18.51
N THR A 332 0.33 7.58 19.09
CA THR A 332 1.44 6.96 18.34
C THR A 332 1.07 5.54 17.92
N TRP A 333 1.85 4.92 17.04
CA TRP A 333 1.56 3.54 16.61
C TRP A 333 1.56 2.55 17.80
N ASP A 334 2.56 2.62 18.68
CA ASP A 334 2.64 1.81 19.91
C ASP A 334 1.47 2.07 20.88
N GLU A 335 1.08 3.33 21.05
CA GLU A 335 -0.07 3.70 21.89
C GLU A 335 -1.40 3.19 21.29
N SER A 336 -1.51 3.20 19.97
CA SER A 336 -2.67 2.67 19.22
C SER A 336 -2.79 1.16 19.38
N ARG A 337 -1.66 0.43 19.28
CA ARG A 337 -1.61 -1.00 19.58
C ARG A 337 -2.09 -1.30 20.99
N TYR A 338 -1.54 -0.60 21.99
CA TYR A 338 -1.95 -0.75 23.39
C TYR A 338 -3.44 -0.44 23.62
N LEU A 339 -4.00 0.52 22.88
CA LEU A 339 -5.43 0.85 22.90
C LEU A 339 -6.27 -0.33 22.37
N CYS A 340 -5.90 -0.90 21.22
CA CYS A 340 -6.58 -2.07 20.65
C CYS A 340 -6.49 -3.31 21.56
N GLU A 341 -5.32 -3.58 22.14
CA GLU A 341 -5.11 -4.63 23.15
C GLU A 341 -6.01 -4.45 24.37
N THR A 342 -6.22 -3.20 24.81
CA THR A 342 -7.11 -2.86 25.95
C THR A 342 -8.58 -3.16 25.64
N PHE A 343 -9.02 -3.09 24.38
CA PHE A 343 -10.36 -3.50 23.96
C PHE A 343 -10.48 -5.02 23.72
N GLY A 344 -9.38 -5.77 23.73
CA GLY A 344 -9.35 -7.22 23.49
C GLY A 344 -9.09 -7.61 22.02
N GLY A 345 -8.49 -6.70 21.25
CA GLY A 345 -8.04 -6.92 19.88
C GLY A 345 -6.55 -6.61 19.69
N ASP A 346 -6.16 -6.30 18.47
CA ASP A 346 -4.88 -5.67 18.10
C ASP A 346 -5.15 -4.68 16.94
N LEU A 347 -4.14 -3.99 16.41
CA LEU A 347 -4.31 -3.18 15.19
C LEU A 347 -4.73 -4.06 14.00
N VAL A 348 -5.57 -3.54 13.11
CA VAL A 348 -6.15 -4.30 11.98
C VAL A 348 -5.08 -4.83 11.02
N VAL A 349 -5.31 -6.05 10.51
CA VAL A 349 -4.50 -6.73 9.51
C VAL A 349 -5.25 -6.78 8.18
N LEU A 350 -4.63 -6.26 7.11
CA LEU A 350 -5.24 -6.20 5.78
C LEU A 350 -4.75 -7.39 4.94
N ASP A 351 -5.37 -8.55 5.19
CA ASP A 351 -5.01 -9.86 4.64
C ASP A 351 -5.91 -10.32 3.48
N SER A 352 -7.04 -9.65 3.26
CA SER A 352 -8.03 -9.99 2.23
C SER A 352 -8.48 -8.76 1.46
N MET A 353 -8.63 -8.92 0.14
CA MET A 353 -9.10 -7.86 -0.76
C MET A 353 -10.55 -7.48 -0.49
N ASP A 354 -11.42 -8.48 -0.27
CA ASP A 354 -12.82 -8.26 0.10
C ASP A 354 -12.94 -7.54 1.44
N PHE A 355 -12.19 -8.00 2.45
CA PHE A 355 -12.22 -7.38 3.78
C PHE A 355 -11.73 -5.92 3.74
N TYR A 356 -10.64 -5.66 3.01
CA TYR A 356 -10.11 -4.31 2.86
C TYR A 356 -11.14 -3.38 2.21
N ALA A 357 -11.80 -3.82 1.14
CA ALA A 357 -12.84 -3.02 0.51
C ALA A 357 -14.09 -2.84 1.40
N ASP A 358 -14.56 -3.91 2.06
CA ASP A 358 -15.66 -3.83 3.05
C ASP A 358 -15.33 -2.87 4.22
N LEU A 359 -14.06 -2.75 4.60
CA LEU A 359 -13.58 -1.80 5.60
C LEU A 359 -13.63 -0.35 5.10
N LEU A 360 -13.28 -0.10 3.84
CA LEU A 360 -13.38 1.24 3.23
C LEU A 360 -14.84 1.65 3.02
N ASP A 361 -15.68 0.75 2.50
CA ASP A 361 -17.14 0.92 2.41
C ASP A 361 -17.71 1.32 3.80
N TYR A 362 -17.29 0.63 4.87
CA TYR A 362 -17.69 0.94 6.25
C TYR A 362 -17.19 2.31 6.76
N ILE A 363 -15.98 2.74 6.37
CA ILE A 363 -15.43 4.04 6.77
C ILE A 363 -16.22 5.17 6.09
N GLU A 364 -16.52 5.06 4.80
CA GLU A 364 -17.30 6.04 4.04
C GLU A 364 -18.76 6.10 4.53
N ASP A 365 -19.46 4.96 4.63
CA ASP A 365 -20.87 4.88 5.08
C ASP A 365 -21.11 5.50 6.46
N ARG A 366 -20.05 5.61 7.29
CA ARG A 366 -20.10 6.17 8.63
C ARG A 366 -19.58 7.61 8.72
N GLY A 367 -19.13 8.20 7.62
CA GLY A 367 -18.53 9.54 7.59
C GLY A 367 -17.24 9.63 8.41
N LEU A 368 -16.43 8.57 8.35
CA LEU A 368 -15.13 8.46 9.02
C LEU A 368 -13.96 8.72 8.04
N ASP A 369 -14.28 8.96 6.77
CA ASP A 369 -13.42 9.20 5.59
C ASP A 369 -12.59 10.51 5.62
N THR A 370 -12.50 11.16 6.78
CA THR A 370 -11.82 12.45 6.96
C THR A 370 -10.50 12.36 7.74
N HIS A 371 -10.00 11.15 7.98
CA HIS A 371 -8.79 10.90 8.77
C HIS A 371 -7.89 9.86 8.12
N ASP A 372 -6.59 9.96 8.37
CA ASP A 372 -5.64 8.85 8.20
C ASP A 372 -5.75 7.90 9.41
N TYR A 373 -5.42 6.62 9.24
CA TYR A 373 -5.59 5.60 10.28
C TYR A 373 -4.36 4.70 10.45
N TRP A 374 -3.90 4.52 11.69
CA TRP A 374 -2.92 3.49 12.04
C TRP A 374 -3.50 2.08 11.86
N VAL A 375 -2.69 1.20 11.26
CA VAL A 375 -2.98 -0.22 11.05
C VAL A 375 -1.79 -1.08 11.48
N GLY A 376 -1.96 -2.41 11.49
CA GLY A 376 -1.02 -3.32 12.13
C GLY A 376 0.32 -3.54 11.41
N ALA A 377 0.61 -2.82 10.33
CA ALA A 377 1.87 -2.95 9.59
C ALA A 377 3.00 -2.16 10.27
N SER A 378 4.16 -2.78 10.43
CA SER A 378 5.41 -2.11 10.89
C SER A 378 6.64 -2.94 10.51
N ASP A 379 7.78 -2.29 10.28
CA ASP A 379 9.09 -2.93 10.21
C ASP A 379 10.06 -2.49 11.32
N ALA A 380 9.59 -1.75 12.34
CA ALA A 380 10.40 -1.25 13.47
C ALA A 380 11.16 -2.34 14.25
N GLY A 381 10.70 -3.60 14.16
CA GLY A 381 11.42 -4.76 14.71
C GLY A 381 12.56 -5.28 13.83
N PHE A 382 12.49 -5.06 12.52
CA PHE A 382 13.40 -5.55 11.48
C PHE A 382 13.35 -4.66 10.22
N GLU A 383 14.06 -3.52 10.23
CA GLU A 383 14.25 -2.61 9.08
C GLU A 383 14.22 -3.30 7.70
N GLY A 384 13.36 -2.82 6.81
CA GLY A 384 13.13 -3.35 5.47
C GLY A 384 12.34 -4.66 5.42
N THR A 385 11.82 -5.15 6.56
CA THR A 385 11.06 -6.42 6.67
C THR A 385 9.73 -6.20 7.38
N TRP A 386 8.79 -5.62 6.64
CA TRP A 386 7.44 -5.30 7.11
C TRP A 386 6.65 -6.53 7.56
N ARG A 387 6.03 -6.41 8.73
CA ARG A 387 5.15 -7.41 9.34
C ARG A 387 3.85 -6.79 9.82
N TRP A 388 2.81 -7.61 9.79
CA TRP A 388 1.57 -7.33 10.51
C TRP A 388 1.74 -7.67 12.00
N VAL A 389 0.89 -7.11 12.88
CA VAL A 389 0.92 -7.36 14.33
C VAL A 389 0.71 -8.83 14.73
N ASP A 390 0.08 -9.63 13.86
CA ASP A 390 -0.08 -11.08 14.00
C ASP A 390 1.22 -11.88 13.69
N GLY A 391 2.25 -11.20 13.17
CA GLY A 391 3.56 -11.74 12.83
C GLY A 391 3.71 -12.19 11.37
N THR A 392 2.66 -12.15 10.56
CA THR A 392 2.72 -12.42 9.11
C THR A 392 3.48 -11.31 8.37
N TYR A 393 3.90 -11.57 7.14
CA TYR A 393 4.63 -10.60 6.32
C TYR A 393 3.66 -9.69 5.58
N VAL A 394 3.93 -8.37 5.55
CA VAL A 394 3.25 -7.47 4.63
C VAL A 394 3.80 -7.74 3.22
N ARG A 395 2.92 -7.88 2.22
CA ARG A 395 3.35 -7.96 0.82
C ARG A 395 3.83 -6.57 0.38
N MET A 396 5.04 -6.49 -0.18
CA MET A 396 5.62 -5.21 -0.60
C MET A 396 5.11 -4.79 -1.98
N GLY A 397 4.76 -3.51 -2.11
CA GLY A 397 4.24 -2.92 -3.34
C GLY A 397 2.78 -3.27 -3.65
N THR A 398 2.45 -3.38 -4.93
CA THR A 398 1.08 -3.60 -5.40
C THR A 398 0.55 -4.96 -4.89
N PRO A 399 -0.68 -5.04 -4.35
CA PRO A 399 -1.73 -4.00 -4.37
C PRO A 399 -1.88 -3.17 -3.08
N LEU A 400 -0.95 -3.25 -2.12
CA LEU A 400 -1.13 -2.62 -0.80
C LEU A 400 -0.66 -1.16 -0.72
N TRP A 401 0.47 -0.86 -1.37
CA TRP A 401 1.26 0.33 -1.08
C TRP A 401 1.04 1.49 -2.04
N ALA A 402 0.87 2.69 -1.49
CA ALA A 402 0.46 3.89 -2.22
C ALA A 402 1.39 4.23 -3.39
N LEU A 403 0.79 4.86 -4.41
CA LEU A 403 1.55 5.51 -5.47
C LEU A 403 1.61 7.01 -5.21
N HIS A 404 2.80 7.59 -5.42
CA HIS A 404 3.01 9.02 -5.38
C HIS A 404 3.53 9.53 -6.72
N TYR A 405 2.90 10.59 -7.24
CA TYR A 405 3.29 11.19 -8.52
C TYR A 405 4.40 12.24 -8.30
N SER A 406 5.56 12.03 -8.89
CA SER A 406 6.74 12.90 -8.73
C SER A 406 6.62 14.29 -9.36
N GLY A 407 5.53 14.59 -10.08
CA GLY A 407 5.40 15.78 -10.92
C GLY A 407 6.24 15.74 -12.21
N SER A 408 7.16 14.78 -12.35
CA SER A 408 8.12 14.69 -13.47
C SER A 408 7.76 13.62 -14.52
N GLY A 409 6.54 13.08 -14.46
CA GLY A 409 6.06 12.01 -15.34
C GLY A 409 6.28 10.60 -14.83
N TYR A 410 6.78 10.44 -13.60
CA TYR A 410 7.05 9.13 -12.98
C TYR A 410 6.27 8.98 -11.68
N TYR A 411 5.80 7.76 -11.42
CA TYR A 411 5.31 7.32 -10.13
C TYR A 411 6.45 6.73 -9.28
N HIS A 412 6.33 6.84 -7.97
CA HIS A 412 7.03 6.02 -6.99
C HIS A 412 5.97 5.25 -6.17
N GLN A 413 6.40 4.12 -5.61
CA GLN A 413 5.58 3.23 -4.80
C GLN A 413 6.20 3.13 -3.42
N GLU A 414 5.38 3.25 -2.38
CA GLU A 414 5.82 3.12 -0.99
C GLU A 414 6.21 1.66 -0.64
N PRO A 415 7.04 1.42 0.39
CA PRO A 415 7.78 2.43 1.17
C PRO A 415 8.98 3.03 0.42
N TYR A 416 9.28 4.30 0.66
CA TYR A 416 10.35 5.01 -0.05
C TYR A 416 11.71 4.94 0.66
N TYR A 417 12.68 4.31 0.00
CA TYR A 417 14.01 3.90 0.50
C TYR A 417 14.98 4.97 1.09
N ASP A 418 14.56 6.22 1.37
CA ASP A 418 15.47 7.32 1.77
C ASP A 418 15.45 7.66 3.28
N THR A 419 14.52 7.11 4.08
CA THR A 419 14.45 7.35 5.53
C THR A 419 14.16 6.09 6.35
N SER A 420 15.20 5.55 7.00
CA SER A 420 15.14 4.49 8.04
C SER A 420 14.60 5.06 9.37
N SER A 421 13.38 5.58 9.32
CA SER A 421 12.68 6.20 10.46
C SER A 421 11.16 6.21 10.32
N GLU A 422 10.61 5.71 9.22
CA GLU A 422 9.16 5.70 8.95
C GLU A 422 8.63 4.26 9.08
N ASP A 423 8.86 3.67 10.24
CA ASP A 423 8.79 2.22 10.44
C ASP A 423 7.36 1.67 10.70
N CYS A 424 6.31 2.47 10.47
CA CYS A 424 4.92 2.18 10.83
C CYS A 424 3.91 2.47 9.71
N GLY A 425 2.93 1.58 9.53
CA GLY A 425 2.00 1.60 8.42
C GLY A 425 0.74 2.40 8.70
N LEU A 426 0.44 3.37 7.84
CA LEU A 426 -0.70 4.27 7.92
C LEU A 426 -1.58 4.13 6.67
N LEU A 427 -2.90 4.02 6.82
CA LEU A 427 -3.83 4.19 5.70
C LEU A 427 -4.11 5.67 5.51
N ARG A 428 -3.68 6.19 4.36
CA ARG A 428 -3.67 7.63 4.11
C ARG A 428 -4.86 8.06 3.26
N GLN A 429 -5.71 8.92 3.80
CA GLN A 429 -6.92 9.44 3.18
C GLN A 429 -6.63 10.12 1.83
N SER A 430 -5.56 10.93 1.78
CA SER A 430 -5.12 11.61 0.55
C SER A 430 -4.49 10.68 -0.50
N SER A 431 -4.29 9.41 -0.16
CA SER A 431 -3.81 8.34 -1.05
C SER A 431 -4.88 7.25 -1.21
N PHE A 432 -6.18 7.60 -1.15
CA PHE A 432 -7.31 6.67 -1.31
C PHE A 432 -7.25 5.48 -0.34
N TYR A 433 -6.77 5.73 0.88
CA TYR A 433 -6.53 4.73 1.91
C TYR A 433 -5.51 3.64 1.55
N TYR A 434 -4.69 3.79 0.50
CA TYR A 434 -3.50 2.96 0.34
C TYR A 434 -2.55 3.06 1.53
N LEU A 435 -1.78 1.99 1.75
CA LEU A 435 -0.78 1.91 2.81
C LEU A 435 0.43 2.79 2.46
N VAL A 436 0.82 3.66 3.39
CA VAL A 436 2.10 4.37 3.38
C VAL A 436 2.91 3.96 4.60
N ASP A 437 4.23 4.04 4.47
CA ASP A 437 5.14 4.12 5.60
C ASP A 437 5.07 5.51 6.23
N TRP A 438 5.26 5.58 7.56
CA TRP A 438 5.16 6.83 8.30
C TRP A 438 5.90 6.79 9.63
N ASP A 439 6.38 7.95 10.11
CA ASP A 439 6.96 8.12 11.44
C ASP A 439 6.00 7.63 12.54
N CYS A 440 6.36 6.51 13.18
CA CYS A 440 5.66 5.85 14.28
C CYS A 440 5.27 6.79 15.46
N PHE A 441 6.01 7.88 15.66
CA PHE A 441 5.78 8.86 16.73
C PHE A 441 4.76 9.95 16.35
N SER A 442 4.26 9.95 15.11
CA SER A 442 3.12 10.78 14.68
C SER A 442 1.83 10.37 15.40
N SER A 443 0.88 11.29 15.52
CA SER A 443 -0.36 11.06 16.27
C SER A 443 -1.58 11.00 15.35
N TYR A 444 -2.14 9.80 15.16
CA TYR A 444 -3.30 9.54 14.31
C TYR A 444 -4.36 8.69 15.02
N PRO A 445 -5.62 8.70 14.53
CA PRO A 445 -6.61 7.67 14.79
C PRO A 445 -6.13 6.25 14.46
N CYS A 446 -6.84 5.23 14.92
CA CYS A 446 -6.48 3.84 14.64
C CYS A 446 -7.69 2.94 14.33
N ILE A 447 -7.41 1.81 13.67
CA ILE A 447 -8.39 0.75 13.41
C ILE A 447 -7.91 -0.52 14.10
N CYS A 448 -8.75 -1.08 14.95
CA CYS A 448 -8.50 -2.32 15.67
C CYS A 448 -9.30 -3.48 15.07
N GLU A 449 -8.75 -4.69 15.09
CA GLU A 449 -9.48 -5.94 14.86
C GLU A 449 -9.49 -6.85 16.09
N ALA A 450 -10.51 -7.69 16.21
CA ALA A 450 -10.64 -8.69 17.27
C ALA A 450 -11.20 -10.02 16.73
N PRO A 451 -10.97 -11.14 17.44
CA PRO A 451 -11.61 -12.42 17.10
C PRO A 451 -13.12 -12.40 17.35
N GLY A 452 -13.85 -13.15 16.52
CA GLY A 452 -15.29 -13.43 16.70
C GLY A 452 -15.60 -14.32 17.91
N VAL A 453 -16.87 -14.33 18.31
CA VAL A 453 -17.42 -14.99 19.51
C VAL A 453 -18.38 -16.12 19.16
#